data_AF-A0A0S8E0M8-F1
#
_entry.id   AF-A0A0S8E0M8-F1
#
_cell.length_a   1.000
_cell.length_b   1.000
_cell.length_c   1.000
_cell.angle_alpha   90.00
_cell.angle_beta   90.00
_cell.angle_gamma   90.00
#
_symmetry.space_group_name_H-M   'P 1'
#
loop_
_entity.id
_entity.type
_entity.pdbx_description
1 polymer ?
#
loop_
_entity_poly.entity_id
_entity_poly.type
_entity_poly.pdbx_seq_one_letter_code
_entity_poly.pdbx_strand_id
1 'polypeptide(L)'
;MPNAVILPAVCGGLIVLNFWPVLAPAGELQNILDKSKAFAALPRLKHTPAFRVERVEYAGHAKEKEWYYICDGDERIGLITTWLNHVELFRFSPEVDKGAKYEIPEVYHWANLIGARLPLQLPLQMCGYHSPVPPSTSFKLAFTKDRGETLEFKTEQSHQDGYSGSTEFRLAWDERLGYVLNCMSHFAMPQPRQIEFNNLLAGGVCESRDDRKRWQKTMRGRLLDGRISFVHHSPVNIPVDEVQAGGFVGFVTEEEMNPFMEMIETSGPVFFATCSQWYDQHIVMKAPQAKEADGLYHLRARYRLLSVPGAVARDLEAMAAVRDAATGESSKAGFLQNKVNDFETFVPHGKVYNGPIWRHINATEGPAHSGTKSIALGGLGPGKVKTASPIGGGPAVYGESSKRYRLAAWVKTQGLEDGGAWLQVDDVFFNWEDVKATRRTEKLTGDHDWTRLEVDFTPSPNDPFLLIKLCVEGTGTAWFDDLELVEVAR
;
A
#
# COMPACT_ATOMS: atom_id res chain seq x y z
N MET A 1 -22.93 0.82 67.86
CA MET A 1 -22.50 -0.19 66.87
C MET A 1 -23.77 -0.68 66.19
N PRO A 2 -23.94 -0.56 64.87
CA PRO A 2 -22.95 -0.76 63.81
C PRO A 2 -22.48 0.54 63.13
N ASN A 3 -21.28 0.49 62.54
CA ASN A 3 -20.66 1.60 61.82
C ASN A 3 -21.07 1.53 60.34
N ALA A 4 -21.84 2.53 59.88
CA ALA A 4 -22.06 2.79 58.46
C ALA A 4 -20.99 3.79 57.99
N VAL A 5 -20.07 3.32 57.16
CA VAL A 5 -19.08 4.16 56.48
C VAL A 5 -19.76 4.77 55.26
N ILE A 6 -20.00 6.07 55.29
CA ILE A 6 -20.47 6.86 54.15
C ILE A 6 -19.24 7.24 53.33
N LEU A 7 -19.08 6.63 52.15
CA LEU A 7 -18.14 7.12 51.13
C LEU A 7 -18.78 8.30 50.38
N PRO A 8 -18.05 9.40 50.15
CA PRO A 8 -18.53 10.45 49.26
C PRO A 8 -18.39 9.99 47.81
N ALA A 9 -19.49 10.05 47.07
CA ALA A 9 -19.50 9.91 45.62
C ALA A 9 -18.79 11.13 45.01
N VAL A 10 -17.54 10.94 44.58
CA VAL A 10 -16.83 11.91 43.75
C VAL A 10 -17.43 11.80 42.35
N CYS A 11 -18.33 12.72 42.01
CA CYS A 11 -18.75 12.95 40.64
C CYS A 11 -17.55 13.51 39.87
N GLY A 12 -16.76 12.63 39.25
CA GLY A 12 -15.74 13.01 38.28
C GLY A 12 -16.41 13.59 37.05
N GLY A 13 -16.59 14.91 37.04
CA GLY A 13 -16.93 15.64 35.82
C GLY A 13 -15.81 15.41 34.81
N LEU A 14 -16.12 14.75 33.70
CA LEU A 14 -15.25 14.70 32.53
C LEU A 14 -15.07 16.14 32.04
N ILE A 15 -13.97 16.78 32.43
CA ILE A 15 -13.53 18.01 31.78
C ILE A 15 -12.97 17.54 30.43
N VAL A 16 -13.81 17.58 29.40
CA VAL A 16 -13.37 17.51 28.01
C VAL A 16 -12.62 18.82 27.74
N LEU A 17 -11.33 18.84 28.11
CA LEU A 17 -10.43 19.90 27.71
C LEU A 17 -10.32 19.81 26.19
N ASN A 18 -10.88 20.80 25.48
CA ASN A 18 -10.67 21.02 24.05
C ASN A 18 -9.19 21.32 23.78
N PHE A 19 -8.33 20.31 23.90
CA PHE A 19 -6.90 20.38 23.60
C PHE A 19 -6.67 20.19 22.11
N TRP A 20 -7.24 21.06 21.29
CA TRP A 20 -6.60 21.36 20.01
C TRP A 20 -5.70 22.56 20.27
N PRO A 21 -4.40 22.34 20.54
CA PRO A 21 -3.50 23.43 20.88
C PRO A 21 -3.43 24.47 19.76
N VAL A 22 -3.14 25.70 20.17
CA VAL A 22 -2.80 26.86 19.34
C VAL A 22 -1.91 26.45 18.17
N LEU A 23 -2.22 26.97 16.98
CA LEU A 23 -1.58 26.74 15.68
C LEU A 23 -0.07 26.50 15.81
N ALA A 24 0.37 25.25 15.80
CA ALA A 24 1.79 24.97 15.57
C ALA A 24 2.18 25.49 14.18
N PRO A 25 3.47 25.79 13.95
CA PRO A 25 3.94 26.29 12.67
C PRO A 25 3.46 25.39 11.53
N ALA A 26 2.99 26.01 10.47
CA ALA A 26 2.58 25.34 9.25
C ALA A 26 3.68 24.37 8.78
N GLY A 27 3.29 23.15 8.42
CA GLY A 27 4.21 22.18 7.85
C GLY A 27 4.74 22.65 6.49
N GLU A 28 5.76 21.97 5.98
CA GLU A 28 6.44 22.36 4.74
C GLU A 28 5.49 22.32 3.53
N LEU A 29 4.58 21.34 3.47
CA LEU A 29 3.61 21.28 2.38
C LEU A 29 2.68 22.49 2.44
N GLN A 30 2.15 22.84 3.62
CA GLN A 30 1.33 24.05 3.76
C GLN A 30 2.09 25.31 3.34
N ASN A 31 3.36 25.45 3.75
CA ASN A 31 4.19 26.60 3.37
C ASN A 31 4.38 26.71 1.85
N ILE A 32 4.47 25.57 1.15
CA ILE A 32 4.53 25.53 -0.31
C ILE A 32 3.17 25.90 -0.91
N LEU A 33 2.07 25.34 -0.39
CA LEU A 33 0.72 25.68 -0.83
C LEU A 33 0.47 27.19 -0.72
N ASP A 34 0.79 27.81 0.41
CA ASP A 34 0.56 29.23 0.66
C ASP A 34 1.35 30.15 -0.28
N LYS A 35 2.50 29.69 -0.79
CA LYS A 35 3.35 30.41 -1.74
C LYS A 35 3.06 30.07 -3.20
N SER A 36 2.35 28.98 -3.47
CA SER A 36 2.05 28.53 -4.83
C SER A 36 1.04 29.47 -5.50
N LYS A 37 1.43 30.01 -6.66
CA LYS A 37 0.51 30.79 -7.50
C LYS A 37 -0.63 29.92 -8.03
N ALA A 38 -0.36 28.66 -8.37
CA ALA A 38 -1.37 27.71 -8.80
C ALA A 38 -2.41 27.51 -7.70
N PHE A 39 -1.97 27.28 -6.45
CA PHE A 39 -2.87 27.15 -5.31
C PHE A 39 -3.65 28.45 -5.03
N ALA A 40 -2.98 29.60 -5.10
CA ALA A 40 -3.59 30.92 -4.95
C ALA A 40 -4.77 31.13 -5.92
N ALA A 41 -4.62 30.66 -7.16
CA ALA A 41 -5.57 30.77 -8.26
C ALA A 41 -6.77 29.80 -8.19
N LEU A 42 -6.71 28.76 -7.35
CA LEU A 42 -7.83 27.83 -7.22
C LEU A 42 -9.08 28.54 -6.68
N PRO A 43 -10.27 28.20 -7.22
CA PRO A 43 -11.53 28.73 -6.69
C PRO A 43 -11.71 28.29 -5.24
N ARG A 44 -12.22 29.19 -4.41
CA ARG A 44 -12.69 28.83 -3.06
C ARG A 44 -14.10 28.29 -3.19
N LEU A 45 -14.26 27.01 -2.91
CA LEU A 45 -15.54 26.34 -2.98
C LEU A 45 -16.19 26.36 -1.60
N LYS A 46 -17.19 27.23 -1.49
CA LYS A 46 -18.06 27.27 -0.32
C LYS A 46 -18.89 26.00 -0.29
N HIS A 47 -18.67 25.22 0.74
CA HIS A 47 -19.42 24.00 1.03
C HIS A 47 -19.66 23.97 2.54
N THR A 48 -20.86 23.57 2.94
CA THR A 48 -21.19 23.35 4.35
C THR A 48 -21.29 21.84 4.52
N PRO A 49 -20.26 21.18 5.08
CA PRO A 49 -20.27 19.74 5.21
C PRO A 49 -21.42 19.28 6.09
N ALA A 50 -22.08 18.23 5.66
CA ALA A 50 -23.11 17.53 6.40
C ALA A 50 -22.66 16.09 6.61
N PHE A 51 -21.53 15.94 7.30
CA PHE A 51 -20.94 14.64 7.52
C PHE A 51 -21.89 13.73 8.30
N ARG A 52 -21.88 12.45 7.97
CA ARG A 52 -22.42 11.38 8.80
C ARG A 52 -21.68 10.06 8.55
N VAL A 53 -21.85 9.10 9.43
CA VAL A 53 -21.44 7.71 9.19
C VAL A 53 -22.64 6.81 8.98
N GLU A 54 -22.55 5.92 8.00
CA GLU A 54 -23.56 4.90 7.70
C GLU A 54 -22.95 3.53 7.87
N ARG A 55 -23.44 2.77 8.86
CA ARG A 55 -23.04 1.36 9.04
C ARG A 55 -23.50 0.55 7.84
N VAL A 56 -22.62 -0.32 7.36
CA VAL A 56 -22.88 -1.22 6.22
C VAL A 56 -22.79 -2.66 6.68
N GLU A 57 -23.75 -3.47 6.26
CA GLU A 57 -23.65 -4.92 6.35
C GLU A 57 -22.84 -5.42 5.16
N TYR A 58 -21.63 -5.92 5.42
CA TYR A 58 -20.76 -6.47 4.39
C TYR A 58 -20.95 -7.98 4.29
N ALA A 59 -21.43 -8.46 3.15
CA ALA A 59 -21.70 -9.88 2.92
C ALA A 59 -20.44 -10.70 2.56
N GLY A 60 -19.29 -10.06 2.35
CA GLY A 60 -18.06 -10.71 1.91
C GLY A 60 -17.29 -11.45 3.00
N HIS A 61 -16.02 -11.78 2.71
CA HIS A 61 -15.14 -12.59 3.57
C HIS A 61 -14.89 -12.04 4.99
N ALA A 62 -15.32 -10.81 5.27
CA ALA A 62 -15.10 -10.10 6.53
C ALA A 62 -16.41 -9.73 7.25
N LYS A 63 -17.46 -10.56 7.14
CA LYS A 63 -18.81 -10.30 7.69
C LYS A 63 -18.87 -9.96 9.19
N GLU A 64 -17.92 -10.42 9.99
CA GLU A 64 -17.85 -10.15 11.44
C GLU A 64 -17.22 -8.79 11.76
N LYS A 65 -16.78 -8.07 10.73
CA LYS A 65 -16.11 -6.78 10.85
C LYS A 65 -17.11 -5.67 10.60
N GLU A 66 -16.82 -4.52 11.18
CA GLU A 66 -17.66 -3.36 11.09
C GLU A 66 -17.17 -2.48 9.94
N TRP A 67 -18.13 -2.03 9.13
CA TRP A 67 -17.90 -1.19 7.96
C TRP A 67 -18.80 0.03 8.08
N TYR A 68 -18.25 1.19 7.79
CA TYR A 68 -18.98 2.44 7.81
C TYR A 68 -18.63 3.26 6.58
N TYR A 69 -19.61 3.64 5.78
CA TYR A 69 -19.38 4.73 4.83
C TYR A 69 -19.26 6.04 5.60
N ILE A 70 -18.33 6.87 5.16
CA ILE A 70 -18.28 8.29 5.48
C ILE A 70 -19.10 9.00 4.41
N CYS A 71 -20.16 9.68 4.81
CA CYS A 71 -21.02 10.43 3.92
C CYS A 71 -20.90 11.93 4.20
N ASP A 72 -21.13 12.74 3.16
CA ASP A 72 -21.31 14.19 3.24
C ASP A 72 -22.55 14.56 2.43
N GLY A 73 -23.65 14.91 3.11
CA GLY A 73 -24.96 14.89 2.47
C GLY A 73 -25.26 13.48 1.92
N ASP A 74 -25.76 13.35 0.70
CA ASP A 74 -26.08 12.04 0.12
C ASP A 74 -24.88 11.34 -0.54
N GLU A 75 -23.72 11.98 -0.54
CA GLU A 75 -22.52 11.46 -1.21
C GLU A 75 -21.69 10.61 -0.25
N ARG A 76 -21.24 9.44 -0.70
CA ARG A 76 -20.24 8.61 0.00
C ARG A 76 -18.86 9.07 -0.42
N ILE A 77 -18.08 9.54 0.54
CA ILE A 77 -16.75 10.13 0.29
C ILE A 77 -15.60 9.28 0.82
N GLY A 78 -15.91 8.29 1.66
CA GLY A 78 -14.92 7.40 2.23
C GLY A 78 -15.53 6.20 2.95
N LEU A 79 -14.65 5.44 3.58
CA LEU A 79 -14.93 4.18 4.24
C LEU A 79 -14.06 4.00 5.47
N ILE A 80 -14.65 3.45 6.53
CA ILE A 80 -13.95 3.01 7.75
C ILE A 80 -14.25 1.52 7.91
N THR A 81 -13.22 0.71 8.11
CA THR A 81 -13.39 -0.74 8.34
C THR A 81 -12.52 -1.25 9.48
N THR A 82 -13.08 -2.14 10.31
CA THR A 82 -12.36 -2.83 11.40
C THR A 82 -11.78 -4.18 10.96
N TRP A 83 -11.89 -4.51 9.67
CA TRP A 83 -11.28 -5.71 9.12
C TRP A 83 -9.79 -5.52 8.88
N LEU A 84 -9.46 -4.55 8.03
CA LEU A 84 -8.09 -4.12 7.75
C LEU A 84 -7.66 -2.96 8.65
N ASN A 85 -8.54 -2.54 9.57
CA ASN A 85 -8.35 -1.42 10.47
C ASN A 85 -7.82 -0.20 9.70
N HIS A 86 -8.59 0.32 8.76
CA HIS A 86 -8.20 1.51 8.00
C HIS A 86 -9.38 2.48 7.81
N VAL A 87 -9.04 3.74 7.58
CA VAL A 87 -9.89 4.75 6.98
C VAL A 87 -9.41 5.01 5.57
N GLU A 88 -10.33 5.08 4.62
CA GLU A 88 -10.06 5.36 3.23
C GLU A 88 -10.96 6.49 2.76
N LEU A 89 -10.40 7.44 2.03
CA LEU A 89 -11.16 8.51 1.40
C LEU A 89 -11.06 8.31 -0.11
N PHE A 90 -12.22 8.03 -0.72
CA PHE A 90 -12.36 7.89 -2.17
C PHE A 90 -12.35 9.26 -2.84
N ARG A 91 -12.73 10.28 -2.08
CA ARG A 91 -12.88 11.64 -2.53
C ARG A 91 -12.15 12.59 -1.61
N PHE A 92 -11.14 13.27 -2.15
CA PHE A 92 -10.42 14.33 -1.44
C PHE A 92 -10.68 15.69 -2.05
N SER A 93 -10.69 15.76 -3.38
CA SER A 93 -10.84 17.01 -4.09
C SER A 93 -12.31 17.29 -4.41
N PRO A 94 -12.75 18.57 -4.33
CA PRO A 94 -14.06 19.00 -4.81
C PRO A 94 -14.33 18.67 -6.29
N GLU A 95 -13.27 18.48 -7.06
CA GLU A 95 -13.29 18.25 -8.51
C GLU A 95 -13.49 16.78 -8.88
N VAL A 96 -13.24 15.85 -7.94
CA VAL A 96 -13.43 14.41 -8.18
C VAL A 96 -14.92 14.09 -8.28
N ASP A 97 -15.26 13.32 -9.31
CA ASP A 97 -16.58 12.85 -9.78
C ASP A 97 -17.76 13.00 -8.78
N LYS A 98 -18.57 14.04 -8.98
CA LYS A 98 -19.79 14.29 -8.20
C LYS A 98 -20.86 13.25 -8.53
N GLY A 99 -21.43 12.63 -7.51
CA GLY A 99 -22.50 11.64 -7.68
C GLY A 99 -22.05 10.21 -8.01
N ALA A 100 -20.74 9.94 -8.07
CA ALA A 100 -20.24 8.58 -8.14
C ALA A 100 -20.69 7.77 -6.92
N LYS A 101 -21.32 6.63 -7.16
CA LYS A 101 -21.67 5.68 -6.11
C LYS A 101 -20.52 4.69 -5.94
N TYR A 102 -19.76 4.85 -4.87
CA TYR A 102 -18.75 3.89 -4.48
C TYR A 102 -19.42 2.74 -3.74
N GLU A 103 -19.54 1.60 -4.42
CA GLU A 103 -19.98 0.35 -3.82
C GLU A 103 -18.76 -0.46 -3.39
N ILE A 104 -18.80 -1.00 -2.17
CA ILE A 104 -17.75 -1.92 -1.70
C ILE A 104 -17.88 -3.22 -2.52
N PRO A 105 -16.85 -3.64 -3.27
CA PRO A 105 -16.88 -4.90 -4.01
C PRO A 105 -17.03 -6.11 -3.08
N GLU A 106 -17.58 -7.20 -3.60
CA GLU A 106 -17.77 -8.46 -2.87
C GLU A 106 -16.46 -8.96 -2.23
N VAL A 107 -15.33 -8.75 -2.91
CA VAL A 107 -14.00 -8.95 -2.34
C VAL A 107 -13.26 -7.61 -2.33
N TYR A 108 -13.18 -7.02 -1.14
CA TYR A 108 -12.36 -5.84 -0.90
C TYR A 108 -10.94 -6.27 -0.56
N HIS A 109 -9.94 -5.82 -1.30
CA HIS A 109 -8.53 -6.12 -0.99
C HIS A 109 -7.62 -5.01 -1.52
N TRP A 110 -6.32 -5.15 -1.28
CA TRP A 110 -5.30 -4.11 -1.53
C TRP A 110 -5.21 -3.63 -2.98
N ALA A 111 -5.63 -4.44 -3.96
CA ALA A 111 -5.64 -4.03 -5.37
C ALA A 111 -6.83 -3.13 -5.71
N ASN A 112 -7.96 -3.39 -5.07
CA ASN A 112 -9.25 -2.80 -5.39
C ASN A 112 -9.61 -1.69 -4.40
N LEU A 113 -8.60 -1.12 -3.76
CA LEU A 113 -8.74 0.13 -3.05
C LEU A 113 -9.18 1.19 -4.05
N ILE A 114 -10.12 2.01 -3.63
CA ILE A 114 -10.79 2.99 -4.46
C ILE A 114 -10.09 4.36 -4.31
N GLY A 115 -9.65 4.66 -3.09
CA GLY A 115 -9.13 5.95 -2.66
C GLY A 115 -7.79 5.86 -1.96
N ALA A 116 -7.46 6.89 -1.15
CA ALA A 116 -6.26 6.86 -0.32
C ALA A 116 -6.59 6.46 1.10
N ARG A 117 -5.80 5.54 1.65
CA ARG A 117 -6.08 4.90 2.93
C ARG A 117 -4.97 5.14 3.94
N LEU A 118 -5.38 5.24 5.21
CA LEU A 118 -4.52 5.22 6.38
C LEU A 118 -4.96 4.12 7.35
N PRO A 119 -4.03 3.39 7.97
CA PRO A 119 -4.36 2.48 9.06
C PRO A 119 -4.93 3.22 10.28
N LEU A 120 -5.93 2.60 10.91
CA LEU A 120 -6.53 2.93 12.20
C LEU A 120 -5.80 2.28 13.37
N GLN A 121 -5.07 1.18 13.11
CA GLN A 121 -4.37 0.39 14.10
C GLN A 121 -2.85 0.59 13.98
N LEU A 122 -2.20 0.87 15.10
CA LEU A 122 -0.75 1.09 15.20
C LEU A 122 -0.05 0.03 16.05
N PRO A 123 1.18 -0.34 15.74
CA PRO A 123 1.64 -0.46 14.37
C PRO A 123 0.82 -1.51 13.63
N LEU A 124 0.87 -1.40 12.32
CA LEU A 124 0.38 -2.42 11.41
C LEU A 124 1.08 -3.76 11.69
N GLN A 125 0.33 -4.75 12.17
CA GLN A 125 0.73 -6.16 12.13
C GLN A 125 0.71 -6.73 10.68
N MET A 126 0.46 -5.87 9.69
CA MET A 126 0.40 -6.18 8.27
C MET A 126 1.81 -6.34 7.71
N CYS A 127 2.46 -7.49 7.92
CA CYS A 127 3.67 -7.92 7.20
C CYS A 127 4.85 -6.91 7.19
N GLY A 128 4.80 -5.87 8.04
CA GLY A 128 5.73 -4.75 8.00
C GLY A 128 7.08 -5.20 8.51
N TYR A 129 8.09 -5.10 7.65
CA TYR A 129 9.49 -5.34 7.99
C TYR A 129 10.01 -4.45 9.14
N HIS A 130 9.23 -3.46 9.60
CA HIS A 130 9.73 -2.32 10.37
C HIS A 130 9.09 -2.09 11.75
N SER A 131 8.19 -2.98 12.23
CA SER A 131 7.62 -2.83 13.56
C SER A 131 7.54 -4.15 14.36
N PRO A 132 8.42 -4.38 15.33
CA PRO A 132 8.44 -5.60 16.14
C PRO A 132 7.43 -5.57 17.30
N VAL A 133 6.29 -4.90 17.14
CA VAL A 133 5.29 -4.83 18.22
C VAL A 133 4.46 -6.11 18.24
N PRO A 134 4.14 -6.64 19.42
CA PRO A 134 3.29 -7.80 19.55
C PRO A 134 1.91 -7.63 18.89
N PRO A 135 1.24 -8.75 18.57
CA PRO A 135 -0.14 -8.72 18.10
C PRO A 135 -1.05 -7.94 19.04
N SER A 136 -2.02 -7.24 18.46
CA SER A 136 -3.04 -6.51 19.22
C SER A 136 -3.98 -7.49 19.92
N THR A 137 -4.22 -7.25 21.19
CA THR A 137 -5.16 -8.02 22.02
C THR A 137 -6.54 -7.39 22.03
N SER A 138 -6.64 -6.08 21.79
CA SER A 138 -7.90 -5.37 21.61
C SER A 138 -7.76 -4.23 20.61
N PHE A 139 -8.86 -3.91 19.94
CA PHE A 139 -9.02 -2.73 19.10
C PHE A 139 -10.43 -2.19 19.32
N LYS A 140 -10.55 -0.87 19.46
CA LYS A 140 -11.81 -0.19 19.68
C LYS A 140 -11.88 1.05 18.79
N LEU A 141 -12.99 1.18 18.09
CA LEU A 141 -13.36 2.37 17.31
C LEU A 141 -14.50 3.08 18.03
N ALA A 142 -14.39 4.39 18.23
CA ALA A 142 -15.43 5.19 18.87
C ALA A 142 -15.62 6.51 18.11
N PHE A 143 -16.85 6.82 17.70
CA PHE A 143 -17.20 8.11 17.12
C PHE A 143 -17.50 9.10 18.24
N THR A 144 -16.75 10.21 18.30
CA THR A 144 -16.97 11.30 19.27
C THR A 144 -17.89 12.37 18.71
N LYS A 145 -17.91 12.53 17.38
CA LYS A 145 -18.87 13.32 16.64
C LYS A 145 -19.13 12.66 15.31
N ASP A 146 -20.27 11.99 15.19
CA ASP A 146 -20.62 11.18 14.04
C ASP A 146 -21.44 11.96 12.99
N ARG A 147 -21.80 13.23 13.26
CA ARG A 147 -22.58 14.10 12.37
C ARG A 147 -22.21 15.58 12.44
N GLY A 148 -22.42 16.31 11.34
CA GLY A 148 -22.35 17.78 11.25
C GLY A 148 -21.20 18.29 10.40
N GLU A 149 -20.68 19.48 10.71
CA GLU A 149 -19.62 20.14 9.91
C GLU A 149 -18.24 19.46 10.02
N THR A 150 -18.06 18.59 11.02
CA THR A 150 -16.87 17.75 11.19
C THR A 150 -17.29 16.34 11.56
N LEU A 151 -16.49 15.36 11.15
CA LEU A 151 -16.59 13.98 11.61
C LEU A 151 -15.36 13.68 12.47
N GLU A 152 -15.59 13.18 13.68
CA GLU A 152 -14.54 12.91 14.66
C GLU A 152 -14.70 11.51 15.25
N PHE A 153 -13.60 10.77 15.26
CA PHE A 153 -13.55 9.42 15.81
C PHE A 153 -12.17 9.12 16.38
N LYS A 154 -12.12 8.15 17.28
CA LYS A 154 -10.92 7.71 17.97
C LYS A 154 -10.77 6.21 17.84
N THR A 155 -9.53 5.77 17.66
CA THR A 155 -9.14 4.38 17.78
C THR A 155 -8.30 4.19 19.03
N GLU A 156 -8.53 3.08 19.71
CA GLU A 156 -7.77 2.66 20.89
C GLU A 156 -7.40 1.20 20.72
N GLN A 157 -6.20 0.84 21.13
CA GLN A 157 -5.72 -0.53 21.01
C GLN A 157 -4.77 -0.86 22.16
N SER A 158 -4.80 -2.13 22.52
CA SER A 158 -3.84 -2.73 23.44
C SER A 158 -3.20 -3.92 22.76
N HIS A 159 -1.94 -4.16 23.07
CA HIS A 159 -1.17 -5.28 22.58
C HIS A 159 -0.63 -6.07 23.77
N GLN A 160 -0.02 -7.22 23.49
CA GLN A 160 0.72 -7.96 24.51
C GLN A 160 1.89 -7.12 25.05
N ASP A 161 2.42 -7.52 26.20
CA ASP A 161 3.57 -6.89 26.86
C ASP A 161 3.38 -5.41 27.24
N GLY A 162 2.15 -4.90 27.32
CA GLY A 162 1.88 -3.54 27.80
C GLY A 162 2.11 -2.44 26.77
N TYR A 163 2.19 -2.78 25.49
CA TYR A 163 2.14 -1.81 24.40
C TYR A 163 0.68 -1.33 24.21
N SER A 164 0.50 -0.03 23.97
CA SER A 164 -0.82 0.54 23.72
C SER A 164 -0.72 1.74 22.77
N GLY A 165 -1.83 2.03 22.09
CA GLY A 165 -1.89 3.21 21.24
C GLY A 165 -3.30 3.76 21.09
N SER A 166 -3.35 4.99 20.62
CA SER A 166 -4.58 5.62 20.20
C SER A 166 -4.32 6.58 19.04
N THR A 167 -5.33 6.76 18.19
CA THR A 167 -5.34 7.82 17.19
C THR A 167 -6.67 8.52 17.19
N GLU A 168 -6.65 9.84 17.28
CA GLU A 168 -7.82 10.70 17.10
C GLU A 168 -7.82 11.23 15.67
N PHE A 169 -8.99 11.17 15.03
CA PHE A 169 -9.22 11.56 13.65
C PHE A 169 -10.27 12.67 13.61
N ARG A 170 -10.02 13.70 12.80
CA ARG A 170 -10.97 14.77 12.51
C ARG A 170 -10.98 15.09 11.02
N LEU A 171 -12.07 14.73 10.37
CA LEU A 171 -12.36 15.09 8.99
C LEU A 171 -13.08 16.44 8.95
N ALA A 172 -12.59 17.34 8.10
CA ALA A 172 -13.14 18.66 7.87
C ALA A 172 -13.03 19.06 6.39
N TRP A 173 -13.76 20.10 6.01
CA TRP A 173 -13.67 20.72 4.70
C TRP A 173 -12.74 21.94 4.72
N ASP A 174 -11.89 22.03 3.71
CA ASP A 174 -11.09 23.18 3.34
C ASP A 174 -11.60 23.72 2.00
N GLU A 175 -11.81 25.04 1.91
CA GLU A 175 -12.41 25.67 0.72
C GLU A 175 -11.59 25.47 -0.57
N ARG A 176 -10.32 25.06 -0.48
CA ARG A 176 -9.42 24.87 -1.63
C ARG A 176 -8.96 23.43 -1.78
N LEU A 177 -8.72 22.75 -0.67
CA LEU A 177 -8.22 21.36 -0.67
C LEU A 177 -9.34 20.33 -0.66
N GLY A 178 -10.58 20.72 -0.33
CA GLY A 178 -11.69 19.79 -0.15
C GLY A 178 -11.59 19.08 1.20
N TYR A 179 -11.65 17.76 1.19
CA TYR A 179 -11.64 16.97 2.42
C TYR A 179 -10.22 16.82 2.98
N VAL A 180 -10.05 17.21 4.25
CA VAL A 180 -8.78 17.09 4.99
C VAL A 180 -9.01 16.26 6.25
N LEU A 181 -8.28 15.16 6.38
CA LEU A 181 -8.31 14.29 7.55
C LEU A 181 -7.12 14.62 8.45
N ASN A 182 -7.38 15.26 9.58
CA ASN A 182 -6.38 15.56 10.59
C ASN A 182 -6.30 14.41 11.60
N CYS A 183 -5.08 14.06 12.01
CA CYS A 183 -4.82 12.93 12.88
C CYS A 183 -3.88 13.32 14.03
N MET A 184 -4.15 12.76 15.21
CA MET A 184 -3.25 12.83 16.36
C MET A 184 -3.06 11.42 16.91
N SER A 185 -1.87 10.87 16.75
CA SER A 185 -1.51 9.53 17.22
C SER A 185 -0.64 9.59 18.47
N HIS A 186 -0.89 8.69 19.40
CA HIS A 186 -0.09 8.45 20.60
C HIS A 186 0.14 6.96 20.78
N PHE A 187 1.40 6.57 21.00
CA PHE A 187 1.78 5.19 21.23
C PHE A 187 2.69 5.11 22.46
N ALA A 188 2.40 4.18 23.37
CA ALA A 188 3.13 3.98 24.60
C ALA A 188 3.68 2.55 24.66
N MET A 189 4.93 2.39 25.07
CA MET A 189 5.63 1.10 25.05
C MET A 189 6.60 0.94 26.23
N PRO A 190 6.77 -0.29 26.76
CA PRO A 190 7.69 -0.53 27.89
C PRO A 190 9.17 -0.53 27.48
N GLN A 191 9.46 -0.83 26.21
CA GLN A 191 10.79 -0.91 25.62
C GLN A 191 10.88 0.03 24.42
N PRO A 192 12.00 0.73 24.20
CA PRO A 192 12.12 1.65 23.09
C PRO A 192 12.19 0.85 21.79
N ARG A 193 11.24 1.08 20.88
CA ARG A 193 11.18 0.45 19.57
C ARG A 193 10.90 1.48 18.50
N GLN A 194 11.43 1.22 17.30
CA GLN A 194 10.99 1.88 16.09
C GLN A 194 9.57 1.38 15.76
N ILE A 195 8.69 2.29 15.37
CA ILE A 195 7.28 2.01 15.11
C ILE A 195 6.91 2.56 13.74
N GLU A 196 6.43 1.68 12.86
CA GLU A 196 5.60 2.10 11.72
C GLU A 196 4.25 2.57 12.27
N PHE A 197 4.13 3.88 12.45
CA PHE A 197 2.93 4.48 13.05
C PHE A 197 1.94 4.95 11.99
N ASN A 198 2.27 4.88 10.71
CA ASN A 198 1.30 5.07 9.64
C ASN A 198 1.77 4.43 8.33
N ASN A 199 0.84 4.22 7.40
CA ASN A 199 1.08 3.67 6.07
C ASN A 199 0.13 4.36 5.08
N LEU A 200 0.69 5.05 4.10
CA LEU A 200 -0.08 5.70 3.04
C LEU A 200 -0.09 4.81 1.79
N LEU A 201 -1.27 4.32 1.40
CA LEU A 201 -1.51 3.63 0.13
C LEU A 201 -2.66 4.30 -0.61
N ALA A 202 -2.58 4.35 -1.94
CA ALA A 202 -3.64 4.89 -2.77
C ALA A 202 -4.09 3.88 -3.83
N GLY A 203 -5.40 3.80 -4.06
CA GLY A 203 -6.04 2.86 -4.99
C GLY A 203 -5.61 3.04 -6.43
N GLY A 204 -4.92 2.04 -7.00
CA GLY A 204 -4.31 2.11 -8.32
C GLY A 204 -2.81 2.45 -8.32
N VAL A 205 -2.18 2.71 -7.16
CA VAL A 205 -0.72 2.88 -7.10
C VAL A 205 0.03 1.57 -7.33
N CYS A 206 -0.56 0.45 -6.93
CA CYS A 206 -0.05 -0.90 -7.12
C CYS A 206 -0.59 -1.58 -8.38
N GLU A 207 -1.16 -0.81 -9.32
CA GLU A 207 -1.59 -1.32 -10.61
C GLU A 207 -0.38 -1.65 -11.49
N SER A 208 -0.40 -2.83 -12.11
CA SER A 208 0.64 -3.32 -13.02
C SER A 208 0.33 -3.01 -14.49
N ARG A 209 -0.92 -2.69 -14.82
CA ARG A 209 -1.31 -2.29 -16.18
C ARG A 209 -1.03 -0.81 -16.40
N ASP A 210 -0.19 -0.52 -17.39
CA ASP A 210 0.28 0.84 -17.69
C ASP A 210 -0.86 1.84 -17.92
N ASP A 211 -1.97 1.41 -18.54
CA ASP A 211 -3.13 2.23 -18.88
C ASP A 211 -4.09 2.48 -17.71
N ARG A 212 -3.96 1.73 -16.60
CA ARG A 212 -4.80 1.87 -15.40
C ARG A 212 -4.04 2.41 -14.20
N LYS A 213 -2.72 2.44 -14.26
CA LYS A 213 -1.90 2.96 -13.16
C LYS A 213 -2.02 4.47 -13.06
N ARG A 214 -2.50 4.92 -11.90
CA ARG A 214 -2.80 6.33 -11.63
C ARG A 214 -1.56 7.14 -11.26
N TRP A 215 -0.87 6.72 -10.20
CA TRP A 215 0.34 7.38 -9.75
C TRP A 215 1.57 6.59 -10.13
N GLN A 216 2.57 7.31 -10.65
CA GLN A 216 3.84 6.72 -11.08
C GLN A 216 5.05 7.22 -10.30
N LYS A 217 4.82 8.19 -9.40
CA LYS A 217 5.86 8.86 -8.63
C LYS A 217 5.41 9.06 -7.20
N THR A 218 6.34 8.88 -6.26
CA THR A 218 6.19 9.32 -4.88
C THR A 218 7.05 10.56 -4.66
N MET A 219 6.43 11.63 -4.16
CA MET A 219 7.08 12.85 -3.72
C MET A 219 7.36 12.82 -2.22
N ARG A 220 8.48 13.42 -1.82
CA ARG A 220 8.91 13.58 -0.43
C ARG A 220 9.51 14.96 -0.22
N GLY A 221 9.15 15.62 0.86
CA GLY A 221 9.65 16.97 1.18
C GLY A 221 10.25 17.06 2.57
N ARG A 222 11.09 18.10 2.75
CA ARG A 222 11.83 18.39 3.99
C ARG A 222 12.77 17.26 4.41
N LEU A 223 13.54 16.77 3.45
CA LEU A 223 14.69 15.91 3.71
C LEU A 223 15.71 16.63 4.62
N LEU A 224 16.68 15.89 5.16
CA LEU A 224 17.70 16.47 6.05
C LEU A 224 18.47 17.66 5.42
N ASP A 225 18.57 17.69 4.09
CA ASP A 225 19.20 18.76 3.31
C ASP A 225 18.22 19.84 2.84
N GLY A 226 16.96 19.79 3.28
CA GLY A 226 15.88 20.72 2.91
C GLY A 226 15.30 20.52 1.52
N ARG A 227 15.77 19.54 0.73
CA ARG A 227 15.27 19.32 -0.63
C ARG A 227 13.88 18.66 -0.62
N ILE A 228 13.16 18.91 -1.71
CA ILE A 228 12.03 18.09 -2.16
C ILE A 228 12.61 17.11 -3.17
N SER A 229 12.19 15.85 -3.08
CA SER A 229 12.58 14.82 -4.03
C SER A 229 11.40 14.01 -4.51
N PHE A 230 11.58 13.30 -5.60
CA PHE A 230 10.66 12.25 -6.00
C PHE A 230 11.41 10.98 -6.41
N VAL A 231 10.68 9.88 -6.35
CA VAL A 231 11.11 8.56 -6.81
C VAL A 231 10.09 8.01 -7.79
N HIS A 232 10.54 7.45 -8.91
CA HIS A 232 9.69 6.67 -9.79
C HIS A 232 9.32 5.35 -9.14
N HIS A 233 8.06 4.91 -9.28
CA HIS A 233 7.64 3.59 -8.84
C HIS A 233 8.33 2.51 -9.66
N SER A 234 9.29 1.85 -9.02
CA SER A 234 10.08 0.78 -9.62
C SER A 234 10.54 -0.16 -8.50
N PRO A 235 10.47 -1.48 -8.71
CA PRO A 235 10.81 -2.46 -7.67
C PRO A 235 12.29 -2.50 -7.31
N VAL A 236 13.14 -1.85 -8.12
CA VAL A 236 14.59 -1.71 -7.88
C VAL A 236 14.96 -0.32 -7.33
N ASN A 237 13.95 0.50 -7.03
CA ASN A 237 14.12 1.84 -6.48
C ASN A 237 13.24 2.04 -5.24
N ILE A 238 13.77 1.63 -4.09
CA ILE A 238 13.02 1.54 -2.83
C ILE A 238 13.70 2.41 -1.76
N PRO A 239 13.60 3.75 -1.87
CA PRO A 239 14.35 4.64 -0.98
C PRO A 239 13.79 4.67 0.43
N VAL A 240 14.70 4.80 1.39
CA VAL A 240 14.41 5.13 2.79
C VAL A 240 14.97 6.51 3.07
N ASP A 241 14.09 7.45 3.39
CA ASP A 241 14.47 8.85 3.55
C ASP A 241 14.12 9.37 4.94
N GLU A 242 15.13 9.86 5.65
CA GLU A 242 14.91 10.62 6.88
C GLU A 242 14.28 11.97 6.58
N VAL A 243 13.24 12.29 7.33
CA VAL A 243 12.44 13.49 7.13
C VAL A 243 12.35 14.27 8.43
N GLN A 244 12.51 15.58 8.34
CA GLN A 244 12.36 16.46 9.49
C GLN A 244 10.87 16.60 9.86
N ALA A 245 10.58 16.92 11.13
CA ALA A 245 9.23 17.33 11.52
C ALA A 245 8.73 18.44 10.59
N GLY A 246 7.48 18.39 10.15
CA GLY A 246 6.96 19.28 9.09
C GLY A 246 7.11 18.74 7.67
N GLY A 247 7.78 17.60 7.44
CA GLY A 247 7.90 17.02 6.11
C GLY A 247 6.67 16.26 5.64
N PHE A 248 6.68 15.82 4.38
CA PHE A 248 5.52 15.20 3.74
C PHE A 248 5.92 14.08 2.78
N VAL A 249 4.97 13.18 2.53
CA VAL A 249 5.04 12.17 1.48
C VAL A 249 3.71 12.14 0.73
N GLY A 250 3.74 11.99 -0.58
CA GLY A 250 2.52 11.87 -1.36
C GLY A 250 2.77 11.28 -2.73
N PHE A 251 1.67 10.99 -3.43
CA PHE A 251 1.72 10.52 -4.80
C PHE A 251 1.34 11.65 -5.74
N VAL A 252 1.99 11.69 -6.90
CA VAL A 252 1.70 12.68 -7.96
C VAL A 252 1.49 11.99 -9.30
N THR A 253 1.16 12.78 -10.33
CA THR A 253 0.86 12.48 -11.74
C THR A 253 -0.62 12.53 -12.13
N GLU A 254 -1.53 12.62 -11.17
CA GLU A 254 -2.97 12.73 -11.45
C GLU A 254 -3.42 14.19 -11.50
N GLU A 255 -4.40 14.52 -12.33
CA GLU A 255 -4.96 15.87 -12.38
C GLU A 255 -5.93 16.11 -11.21
N GLU A 256 -6.75 15.11 -10.88
CA GLU A 256 -7.90 15.27 -9.98
C GLU A 256 -7.59 14.95 -8.51
N MET A 257 -6.68 14.00 -8.26
CA MET A 257 -6.43 13.48 -6.91
C MET A 257 -4.97 13.04 -6.71
N ASN A 258 -4.24 13.79 -5.89
CA ASN A 258 -2.87 13.48 -5.49
C ASN A 258 -2.82 13.41 -3.97
N PRO A 259 -2.94 12.22 -3.35
CA PRO A 259 -2.99 12.11 -1.90
C PRO A 259 -1.60 12.35 -1.28
N PHE A 260 -1.57 13.23 -0.28
CA PHE A 260 -0.38 13.58 0.51
C PHE A 260 -0.66 13.42 1.99
N MET A 261 0.30 12.85 2.70
CA MET A 261 0.42 12.93 4.14
C MET A 261 1.48 13.97 4.52
N GLU A 262 1.12 14.91 5.38
CA GLU A 262 2.04 15.88 5.98
C GLU A 262 2.17 15.64 7.48
N MET A 263 3.41 15.49 7.94
CA MET A 263 3.77 15.36 9.34
C MET A 263 3.87 16.75 9.95
N ILE A 264 2.88 17.19 10.74
CA ILE A 264 2.87 18.54 11.33
C ILE A 264 3.84 18.60 12.52
N GLU A 265 3.72 17.64 13.44
CA GLU A 265 4.57 17.52 14.63
C GLU A 265 4.88 16.06 14.93
N THR A 266 6.07 15.80 15.45
CA THR A 266 6.51 14.45 15.85
C THR A 266 7.36 14.55 17.12
N SER A 267 7.19 13.60 18.04
CA SER A 267 8.00 13.54 19.27
C SER A 267 9.41 12.97 19.05
N GLY A 268 9.73 12.55 17.82
CA GLY A 268 11.00 11.96 17.46
C GLY A 268 11.24 11.98 15.94
N PRO A 269 12.42 11.52 15.50
CA PRO A 269 12.77 11.47 14.07
C PRO A 269 11.85 10.53 13.30
N VAL A 270 11.50 10.93 12.08
CA VAL A 270 10.68 10.14 11.14
C VAL A 270 11.49 9.79 9.90
N PHE A 271 11.20 8.64 9.32
CA PHE A 271 11.59 8.34 7.94
C PHE A 271 10.42 7.75 7.16
N PHE A 272 10.48 7.92 5.84
CA PHE A 272 9.57 7.27 4.90
C PHE A 272 10.29 6.14 4.20
N ALA A 273 9.69 4.96 4.16
CA ALA A 273 10.16 3.83 3.37
C ALA A 273 9.10 3.43 2.36
N THR A 274 9.48 3.27 1.09
CA THR A 274 8.56 2.73 0.08
C THR A 274 8.53 1.22 0.21
N CYS A 275 7.36 0.59 0.12
CA CYS A 275 7.29 -0.84 -0.07
C CYS A 275 7.64 -1.17 -1.51
N SER A 276 8.50 -2.17 -1.70
CA SER A 276 8.81 -2.62 -3.05
C SER A 276 7.60 -3.19 -3.77
N GLN A 277 6.69 -3.87 -3.07
CA GLN A 277 5.58 -4.64 -3.63
C GLN A 277 4.33 -3.79 -3.92
N TRP A 278 3.91 -2.96 -2.97
CA TRP A 278 2.66 -2.21 -3.12
C TRP A 278 2.89 -0.73 -3.42
N TYR A 279 4.13 -0.25 -3.35
CA TYR A 279 4.49 1.17 -3.41
C TYR A 279 3.78 2.06 -2.40
N ASP A 280 3.17 1.47 -1.36
CA ASP A 280 2.77 2.21 -0.17
C ASP A 280 3.98 2.81 0.53
N GLN A 281 3.70 3.84 1.30
CA GLN A 281 4.71 4.60 2.02
C GLN A 281 4.56 4.29 3.50
N HIS A 282 5.50 3.51 4.03
CA HIS A 282 5.63 3.26 5.45
C HIS A 282 6.17 4.51 6.12
N ILE A 283 5.41 5.07 7.05
CA ILE A 283 5.81 6.22 7.85
C ILE A 283 6.24 5.74 9.23
N VAL A 284 7.54 5.87 9.50
CA VAL A 284 8.17 5.19 10.63
C VAL A 284 8.83 6.20 11.55
N MET A 285 8.52 6.13 12.85
CA MET A 285 9.19 6.89 13.90
C MET A 285 10.30 6.06 14.52
N LYS A 286 11.48 6.68 14.67
CA LYS A 286 12.60 6.06 15.39
C LYS A 286 12.27 5.92 16.88
N ALA A 287 12.94 4.97 17.53
CA ALA A 287 12.73 4.69 18.94
C ALA A 287 13.03 5.93 19.81
N PRO A 288 12.16 6.27 20.78
CA PRO A 288 12.43 7.35 21.73
C PRO A 288 13.57 6.95 22.67
N GLN A 289 14.33 7.93 23.15
CA GLN A 289 15.57 7.70 23.92
C GLN A 289 15.35 7.66 25.43
N ALA A 290 14.23 8.19 25.92
CA ALA A 290 13.95 8.31 27.34
C ALA A 290 12.51 7.91 27.65
N LYS A 291 12.32 7.39 28.87
CA LYS A 291 11.01 7.16 29.45
C LYS A 291 10.43 8.47 29.96
N GLU A 292 9.11 8.58 29.94
CA GLU A 292 8.38 9.64 30.63
C GLU A 292 8.10 9.24 32.08
N ALA A 293 7.38 10.11 32.80
CA ALA A 293 7.15 9.97 34.25
C ALA A 293 6.37 8.70 34.64
N ASP A 294 5.61 8.10 33.70
CA ASP A 294 4.90 6.84 33.90
C ASP A 294 5.78 5.60 33.70
N GLY A 295 7.07 5.79 33.37
CA GLY A 295 8.02 4.72 33.14
C GLY A 295 7.88 4.05 31.76
N LEU A 296 7.13 4.64 30.84
CA LEU A 296 6.97 4.19 29.46
C LEU A 296 7.68 5.12 28.48
N TYR A 297 7.96 4.56 27.30
CA TYR A 297 8.42 5.31 26.15
C TYR A 297 7.22 5.73 25.31
N HIS A 298 7.16 7.01 24.91
CA HIS A 298 6.05 7.51 24.11
C HIS A 298 6.49 8.06 22.77
N LEU A 299 5.67 7.76 21.76
CA LEU A 299 5.70 8.39 20.46
C LEU A 299 4.40 9.16 20.27
N ARG A 300 4.50 10.40 19.82
CA ARG A 300 3.36 11.26 19.47
C ARG A 300 3.57 11.85 18.10
N ALA A 301 2.53 11.90 17.30
CA ALA A 301 2.55 12.52 15.99
C ALA A 301 1.23 13.25 15.72
N ARG A 302 1.33 14.47 15.18
CA ARG A 302 0.22 15.20 14.58
C ARG A 302 0.47 15.29 13.08
N TYR A 303 -0.48 14.86 12.29
CA TYR A 303 -0.34 14.79 10.83
C TYR A 303 -1.69 14.99 10.17
N ARG A 304 -1.69 15.16 8.85
CA ARG A 304 -2.92 15.24 8.08
C ARG A 304 -2.78 14.56 6.73
N LEU A 305 -3.88 14.05 6.23
CA LEU A 305 -4.05 13.54 4.88
C LEU A 305 -4.95 14.49 4.10
N LEU A 306 -4.49 14.86 2.91
CA LEU A 306 -5.17 15.78 2.01
C LEU A 306 -4.87 15.40 0.56
N SER A 307 -5.60 15.97 -0.40
CA SER A 307 -5.20 15.90 -1.81
C SER A 307 -4.61 17.22 -2.27
N VAL A 308 -3.46 17.15 -2.92
CA VAL A 308 -2.85 18.29 -3.60
C VAL A 308 -3.48 18.42 -4.99
N PRO A 309 -4.01 19.59 -5.36
CA PRO A 309 -4.56 19.83 -6.70
C PRO A 309 -3.52 19.62 -7.81
N GLY A 310 -3.90 19.09 -8.97
CA GLY A 310 -2.98 18.69 -10.04
C GLY A 310 -2.00 19.79 -10.47
N ALA A 311 -2.48 21.03 -10.60
CA ALA A 311 -1.62 22.18 -10.93
C ALA A 311 -0.50 22.42 -9.90
N VAL A 312 -0.80 22.22 -8.62
CA VAL A 312 0.19 22.36 -7.54
C VAL A 312 1.09 21.14 -7.46
N ALA A 313 0.58 19.94 -7.76
CA ALA A 313 1.38 18.73 -7.85
C ALA A 313 2.45 18.85 -8.96
N ARG A 314 2.11 19.47 -10.10
CA ARG A 314 3.09 19.79 -11.16
C ARG A 314 4.14 20.80 -10.72
N ASP A 315 3.75 21.86 -9.99
CA ASP A 315 4.70 22.82 -9.43
C ASP A 315 5.68 22.11 -8.48
N LEU A 316 5.16 21.25 -7.59
CA LEU A 316 5.97 20.44 -6.69
C LEU A 316 6.94 19.53 -7.45
N GLU A 317 6.45 18.82 -8.47
CA GLU A 317 7.25 17.93 -9.30
C GLU A 317 8.39 18.70 -10.00
N ALA A 318 8.10 19.89 -10.53
CA ALA A 318 9.10 20.75 -11.17
C ALA A 318 10.17 21.26 -10.19
N MET A 319 9.84 21.41 -8.90
CA MET A 319 10.78 21.79 -7.85
C MET A 319 11.61 20.61 -7.32
N ALA A 320 11.16 19.38 -7.55
CA ALA A 320 11.71 18.21 -6.90
C ALA A 320 12.91 17.63 -7.65
N ALA A 321 13.94 17.25 -6.89
CA ALA A 321 15.07 16.50 -7.43
C ALA A 321 14.72 15.02 -7.57
N VAL A 322 15.14 14.39 -8.66
CA VAL A 322 15.10 12.92 -8.77
C VAL A 322 16.01 12.35 -7.69
N ARG A 323 15.47 11.51 -6.80
CA ARG A 323 16.26 10.81 -5.77
C ARG A 323 17.19 9.81 -6.46
N ASP A 324 18.50 9.87 -6.14
CA ASP A 324 19.62 9.11 -6.72
C ASP A 324 19.21 7.73 -7.26
N ALA A 325 18.71 7.72 -8.49
CA ALA A 325 18.58 6.50 -9.23
C ALA A 325 20.00 6.14 -9.63
N ALA A 326 20.52 5.03 -9.09
CA ALA A 326 21.62 4.33 -9.75
C ALA A 326 21.34 4.39 -11.26
N THR A 327 22.25 4.91 -12.08
CA THR A 327 21.95 5.04 -13.51
C THR A 327 22.16 3.70 -14.19
N GLY A 328 21.30 3.34 -15.15
CA GLY A 328 21.42 2.13 -15.94
C GLY A 328 20.37 1.08 -15.63
N GLU A 329 20.66 -0.16 -16.03
CA GLU A 329 19.81 -1.31 -15.80
C GLU A 329 20.14 -1.96 -14.47
N SER A 330 19.11 -2.42 -13.76
CA SER A 330 19.33 -3.25 -12.59
C SER A 330 19.89 -4.61 -13.01
N SER A 331 20.38 -5.37 -12.04
CA SER A 331 20.67 -6.77 -12.30
C SER A 331 19.42 -7.64 -12.32
N LYS A 332 18.21 -7.12 -12.07
CA LYS A 332 16.99 -7.93 -11.88
C LYS A 332 16.13 -8.00 -13.15
N ALA A 333 15.88 -9.21 -13.62
CA ALA A 333 14.87 -9.44 -14.64
C ALA A 333 13.49 -9.12 -14.07
N GLY A 334 12.65 -8.49 -14.90
CA GLY A 334 11.29 -8.15 -14.54
C GLY A 334 10.26 -9.07 -15.20
N PHE A 335 8.99 -8.86 -14.87
CA PHE A 335 7.85 -9.43 -15.59
C PHE A 335 6.86 -8.33 -15.96
N LEU A 336 6.45 -8.25 -17.22
CA LEU A 336 5.39 -7.34 -17.70
C LEU A 336 4.27 -8.15 -18.34
N GLN A 337 3.03 -7.85 -17.94
CA GLN A 337 1.83 -8.39 -18.56
C GLN A 337 1.68 -7.84 -19.99
N ASN A 338 1.11 -8.63 -20.89
CA ASN A 338 0.92 -8.32 -22.31
C ASN A 338 2.23 -8.03 -23.08
N LYS A 339 3.36 -8.58 -22.60
CA LYS A 339 4.66 -8.54 -23.29
C LYS A 339 5.31 -9.91 -23.23
N VAL A 340 6.18 -10.19 -24.20
CA VAL A 340 7.11 -11.32 -24.13
C VAL A 340 8.25 -10.92 -23.21
N ASN A 341 8.48 -11.72 -22.18
CA ASN A 341 9.59 -11.53 -21.24
C ASN A 341 10.72 -12.47 -21.67
N ASP A 342 11.58 -11.95 -22.55
CA ASP A 342 12.76 -12.62 -23.15
C ASP A 342 13.97 -12.69 -22.20
N PHE A 343 13.85 -12.09 -21.02
CA PHE A 343 14.90 -12.01 -20.00
C PHE A 343 16.21 -11.32 -20.42
N GLU A 344 16.21 -10.64 -21.55
CA GLU A 344 17.32 -9.80 -22.02
C GLU A 344 17.24 -8.40 -21.44
N THR A 345 16.02 -7.88 -21.27
CA THR A 345 15.78 -6.53 -20.74
C THR A 345 15.59 -6.57 -19.23
N PHE A 346 16.49 -5.90 -18.51
CA PHE A 346 16.43 -5.79 -17.05
C PHE A 346 15.59 -4.60 -16.61
N VAL A 347 15.12 -4.62 -15.36
CA VAL A 347 14.34 -3.50 -14.81
C VAL A 347 15.21 -2.24 -14.81
N PRO A 348 14.77 -1.14 -15.44
CA PRO A 348 15.54 0.09 -15.48
C PRO A 348 15.51 0.78 -14.12
N HIS A 349 16.66 1.33 -13.71
CA HIS A 349 16.67 2.28 -12.62
C HIS A 349 16.19 3.66 -13.07
N GLY A 350 15.61 4.42 -12.14
CA GLY A 350 15.23 5.81 -12.39
C GLY A 350 14.09 6.00 -13.39
N LYS A 351 13.43 4.92 -13.81
CA LYS A 351 12.22 4.94 -14.64
C LYS A 351 11.10 4.20 -13.92
N VAL A 352 9.87 4.49 -14.33
CA VAL A 352 8.70 3.74 -13.90
C VAL A 352 8.81 2.31 -14.43
N TYR A 353 8.48 1.33 -13.59
CA TYR A 353 8.40 -0.07 -13.98
C TYR A 353 7.19 -0.72 -13.30
N ASN A 354 6.18 -1.07 -14.09
CA ASN A 354 4.87 -1.53 -13.61
C ASN A 354 4.77 -3.05 -13.60
N GLY A 355 5.83 -3.72 -13.19
CA GLY A 355 5.88 -5.17 -13.11
C GLY A 355 6.61 -5.65 -11.87
N PRO A 356 6.36 -6.88 -11.43
CA PRO A 356 7.17 -7.49 -10.40
C PRO A 356 8.53 -7.94 -10.95
N ILE A 357 9.48 -8.29 -10.06
CA ILE A 357 10.79 -8.85 -10.45
C ILE A 357 10.96 -10.28 -9.94
N TRP A 358 11.91 -10.98 -10.54
CA TRP A 358 12.34 -12.28 -10.07
C TRP A 358 13.28 -12.11 -8.87
N ARG A 359 12.78 -12.29 -7.63
CA ARG A 359 13.56 -12.05 -6.40
C ARG A 359 14.58 -13.14 -6.12
N HIS A 360 14.12 -14.39 -6.17
CA HIS A 360 14.81 -15.58 -5.65
C HIS A 360 15.58 -16.35 -6.71
N ILE A 361 15.33 -16.00 -7.97
CA ILE A 361 16.07 -16.46 -9.13
C ILE A 361 16.21 -15.27 -10.07
N ASN A 362 17.18 -15.33 -10.97
CA ASN A 362 17.36 -14.32 -11.97
C ASN A 362 17.67 -14.98 -13.30
N ALA A 363 17.48 -14.23 -14.38
CA ALA A 363 17.94 -14.65 -15.69
C ALA A 363 19.46 -14.72 -15.70
N THR A 364 20.00 -15.77 -16.32
CA THR A 364 21.45 -16.01 -16.43
C THR A 364 21.81 -16.40 -17.84
N GLU A 365 23.03 -16.11 -18.26
CA GLU A 365 23.57 -16.61 -19.52
C GLU A 365 23.56 -18.14 -19.56
N GLY A 366 23.18 -18.72 -20.70
CA GLY A 366 23.08 -20.17 -20.86
C GLY A 366 22.21 -20.57 -22.05
N PRO A 367 21.64 -21.79 -22.05
CA PRO A 367 20.60 -22.15 -23.00
C PRO A 367 19.45 -21.15 -22.93
N ALA A 368 19.21 -20.45 -24.03
CA ALA A 368 18.07 -19.55 -24.22
C ALA A 368 17.37 -19.90 -25.53
N HIS A 369 16.07 -19.65 -25.60
CA HIS A 369 15.28 -19.78 -26.81
C HIS A 369 15.47 -18.52 -27.67
N SER A 370 15.42 -17.35 -27.05
CA SER A 370 15.76 -16.06 -27.65
C SER A 370 16.94 -15.43 -26.90
N GLY A 371 17.73 -14.60 -27.59
CA GLY A 371 18.87 -13.94 -26.97
C GLY A 371 19.93 -14.89 -26.40
N THR A 372 20.31 -14.66 -25.15
CA THR A 372 21.41 -15.32 -24.44
C THR A 372 21.06 -15.73 -23.00
N LYS A 373 19.92 -15.31 -22.47
CA LYS A 373 19.54 -15.51 -21.07
C LYS A 373 18.20 -16.24 -20.95
N SER A 374 18.09 -17.01 -19.88
CA SER A 374 16.83 -17.68 -19.50
C SER A 374 16.79 -17.89 -17.99
N ILE A 375 15.65 -18.35 -17.47
CA ILE A 375 15.54 -18.76 -16.07
C ILE A 375 15.75 -20.28 -15.97
N ALA A 376 16.81 -20.71 -15.30
CA ALA A 376 17.16 -22.11 -15.10
C ALA A 376 16.74 -22.65 -13.72
N LEU A 377 15.91 -23.69 -13.68
CA LEU A 377 15.49 -24.36 -12.46
C LEU A 377 15.99 -25.80 -12.41
N GLY A 378 16.91 -26.07 -11.48
CA GLY A 378 17.29 -27.43 -11.11
C GLY A 378 16.28 -28.07 -10.16
N GLY A 379 15.84 -29.28 -10.49
CA GLY A 379 14.94 -30.09 -9.66
C GLY A 379 15.55 -30.46 -8.31
N LEU A 380 14.70 -30.77 -7.32
CA LEU A 380 15.10 -31.06 -5.93
C LEU A 380 15.10 -32.56 -5.60
N GLY A 381 14.86 -33.42 -6.60
CA GLY A 381 14.67 -34.86 -6.47
C GLY A 381 13.21 -35.30 -6.58
N PRO A 382 12.95 -36.62 -6.57
CA PRO A 382 11.62 -37.19 -6.78
C PRO A 382 10.57 -36.64 -5.81
N GLY A 383 9.40 -36.26 -6.34
CA GLY A 383 8.25 -35.75 -5.57
C GLY A 383 8.43 -34.36 -4.94
N LYS A 384 9.54 -33.66 -5.21
CA LYS A 384 9.79 -32.30 -4.71
C LYS A 384 9.71 -31.30 -5.84
N VAL A 385 8.91 -30.25 -5.64
CA VAL A 385 8.74 -29.16 -6.61
C VAL A 385 9.60 -27.97 -6.21
N LYS A 386 10.44 -27.51 -7.13
CA LYS A 386 11.04 -26.18 -7.07
C LYS A 386 10.21 -25.22 -7.91
N THR A 387 9.94 -24.05 -7.37
CA THR A 387 9.20 -23.00 -8.07
C THR A 387 10.01 -21.71 -8.14
N ALA A 388 9.82 -20.97 -9.21
CA ALA A 388 10.17 -19.56 -9.29
C ALA A 388 8.96 -18.73 -9.67
N SER A 389 8.85 -17.55 -9.06
CA SER A 389 7.78 -16.59 -9.32
C SER A 389 8.32 -15.17 -9.34
N PRO A 390 7.76 -14.28 -10.17
CA PRO A 390 8.06 -12.87 -10.11
C PRO A 390 7.22 -12.24 -8.99
N ILE A 391 7.60 -12.50 -7.73
CA ILE A 391 7.00 -11.90 -6.52
C ILE A 391 7.96 -10.95 -5.81
N GLY A 392 9.06 -10.59 -6.48
CA GLY A 392 10.11 -9.74 -5.95
C GLY A 392 9.80 -8.27 -6.12
N GLY A 393 9.15 -7.68 -5.13
CA GLY A 393 8.69 -6.31 -5.29
C GLY A 393 7.85 -6.12 -6.55
N GLY A 394 7.54 -4.87 -6.84
CA GLY A 394 6.69 -4.42 -7.93
C GLY A 394 5.22 -4.78 -7.70
N PRO A 395 4.34 -4.14 -8.48
CA PRO A 395 2.92 -4.37 -8.39
C PRO A 395 2.61 -5.82 -8.76
N ALA A 396 1.64 -6.41 -8.07
CA ALA A 396 1.16 -7.75 -8.39
C ALA A 396 0.52 -7.76 -9.80
N VAL A 397 0.58 -8.90 -10.48
CA VAL A 397 -0.09 -9.08 -11.77
C VAL A 397 -1.58 -9.22 -11.55
N TYR A 398 -2.38 -8.42 -12.25
CA TYR A 398 -3.83 -8.38 -12.06
C TYR A 398 -4.56 -9.24 -13.10
N GLY A 399 -5.54 -10.03 -12.65
CA GLY A 399 -6.37 -10.87 -13.51
C GLY A 399 -7.83 -10.42 -13.52
N GLU A 400 -8.28 -9.78 -14.59
CA GLU A 400 -9.70 -9.44 -14.75
C GLU A 400 -10.54 -10.71 -15.00
N SER A 401 -11.47 -11.00 -14.09
CA SER A 401 -12.37 -12.16 -14.14
C SER A 401 -13.29 -12.18 -15.37
N SER A 402 -13.53 -11.00 -15.96
CA SER A 402 -14.29 -10.84 -17.21
C SER A 402 -13.47 -11.11 -18.47
N LYS A 403 -12.17 -11.39 -18.36
CA LYS A 403 -11.25 -11.58 -19.49
C LYS A 403 -10.71 -13.01 -19.54
N ARG A 404 -10.22 -13.40 -20.70
CA ARG A 404 -9.52 -14.68 -20.91
C ARG A 404 -8.05 -14.37 -21.13
N TYR A 405 -7.18 -15.18 -20.55
CA TYR A 405 -5.73 -15.02 -20.66
C TYR A 405 -5.09 -16.31 -21.14
N ARG A 406 -3.90 -16.16 -21.73
CA ARG A 406 -2.95 -17.24 -22.02
C ARG A 406 -1.66 -16.99 -21.27
N LEU A 407 -1.22 -17.99 -20.51
CA LEU A 407 0.14 -18.07 -19.99
C LEU A 407 0.93 -19.00 -20.90
N ALA A 408 2.05 -18.56 -21.46
CA ALA A 408 2.90 -19.36 -22.32
C ALA A 408 4.40 -19.07 -22.10
N ALA A 409 5.25 -20.05 -22.41
CA ALA A 409 6.70 -19.92 -22.42
C ALA A 409 7.34 -21.02 -23.27
N TRP A 410 8.56 -20.79 -23.72
CA TRP A 410 9.42 -21.84 -24.26
C TRP A 410 10.17 -22.55 -23.14
N VAL A 411 10.16 -23.88 -23.14
CA VAL A 411 10.77 -24.71 -22.11
C VAL A 411 11.70 -25.74 -22.73
N LYS A 412 12.93 -25.80 -22.23
CA LYS A 412 13.92 -26.85 -22.54
C LYS A 412 14.18 -27.67 -21.30
N THR A 413 14.37 -28.98 -21.42
CA THR A 413 14.63 -29.87 -20.28
C THR A 413 15.82 -30.77 -20.55
N GLN A 414 16.62 -31.04 -19.51
CA GLN A 414 17.77 -31.95 -19.58
C GLN A 414 17.94 -32.71 -18.26
N GLY A 415 18.14 -34.02 -18.36
CA GLY A 415 18.27 -34.95 -17.24
C GLY A 415 17.03 -34.99 -16.35
N LEU A 416 15.85 -34.69 -16.90
CA LEU A 416 14.62 -34.53 -16.12
C LEU A 416 13.94 -35.87 -15.88
N GLU A 417 14.31 -36.54 -14.78
CA GLU A 417 13.81 -37.86 -14.39
C GLU A 417 12.85 -37.77 -13.19
N ASP A 418 11.97 -38.76 -13.05
CA ASP A 418 11.03 -38.91 -11.91
C ASP A 418 10.16 -37.67 -11.62
N GLY A 419 9.85 -36.89 -12.67
CA GLY A 419 9.12 -35.63 -12.56
C GLY A 419 8.89 -34.95 -13.91
N GLY A 420 8.89 -33.62 -13.92
CA GLY A 420 8.64 -32.83 -15.13
C GLY A 420 8.64 -31.31 -14.88
N ALA A 421 8.60 -30.54 -15.96
CA ALA A 421 8.55 -29.07 -15.94
C ALA A 421 7.20 -28.57 -16.45
N TRP A 422 6.64 -27.53 -15.85
CA TRP A 422 5.36 -26.94 -16.29
C TRP A 422 5.26 -25.46 -15.93
N LEU A 423 4.31 -24.78 -16.57
CA LEU A 423 3.88 -23.43 -16.18
C LEU A 423 2.64 -23.51 -15.31
N GLN A 424 2.55 -22.64 -14.31
CA GLN A 424 1.41 -22.56 -13.41
C GLN A 424 1.01 -21.11 -13.15
N VAL A 425 -0.29 -20.89 -12.97
CA VAL A 425 -0.87 -19.63 -12.48
C VAL A 425 -1.85 -19.94 -11.36
N ASP A 426 -1.68 -19.25 -10.25
CA ASP A 426 -2.59 -19.31 -9.10
C ASP A 426 -3.34 -18.00 -8.93
N ASP A 427 -4.65 -18.07 -8.68
CA ASP A 427 -5.44 -16.91 -8.26
C ASP A 427 -5.30 -16.72 -6.75
N VAL A 428 -4.90 -15.52 -6.33
CA VAL A 428 -4.68 -15.18 -4.91
C VAL A 428 -5.26 -13.80 -4.58
N PHE A 429 -5.72 -13.61 -3.34
CA PHE A 429 -6.37 -12.35 -2.92
C PHE A 429 -5.64 -11.64 -1.78
N PHE A 430 -5.48 -12.32 -0.65
CA PHE A 430 -4.99 -11.69 0.59
C PHE A 430 -3.50 -11.91 0.83
N ASN A 431 -2.98 -13.06 0.43
CA ASN A 431 -1.58 -13.41 0.50
C ASN A 431 -1.27 -14.49 -0.55
N TRP A 432 0.00 -14.80 -0.75
CA TRP A 432 0.47 -15.77 -1.74
C TRP A 432 0.11 -17.23 -1.44
N GLU A 433 -0.39 -17.51 -0.23
CA GLU A 433 -0.85 -18.84 0.22
C GLU A 433 -2.36 -19.00 0.05
N ASP A 434 -3.11 -17.91 -0.12
CA ASP A 434 -4.56 -17.88 -0.30
C ASP A 434 -4.97 -18.23 -1.74
N VAL A 435 -4.55 -19.40 -2.20
CA VAL A 435 -4.81 -19.90 -3.56
C VAL A 435 -6.28 -20.30 -3.70
N LYS A 436 -7.01 -19.64 -4.60
CA LYS A 436 -8.41 -19.95 -4.90
C LYS A 436 -8.58 -20.90 -6.08
N ALA A 437 -7.67 -20.83 -7.03
CA ALA A 437 -7.66 -21.70 -8.19
C ALA A 437 -6.24 -21.82 -8.74
N THR A 438 -5.94 -22.96 -9.33
CA THR A 438 -4.66 -23.25 -9.98
C THR A 438 -4.91 -23.74 -11.40
N ARG A 439 -4.19 -23.18 -12.37
CA ARG A 439 -4.13 -23.71 -13.74
C ARG A 439 -2.69 -23.98 -14.09
N ARG A 440 -2.46 -25.06 -14.82
CA ARG A 440 -1.13 -25.48 -15.23
C ARG A 440 -1.17 -26.15 -16.59
N THR A 441 -0.04 -26.08 -17.28
CA THR A 441 0.20 -26.86 -18.49
C THR A 441 0.35 -28.35 -18.14
N GLU A 442 0.34 -29.20 -19.16
CA GLU A 442 0.89 -30.55 -19.00
C GLU A 442 2.36 -30.48 -18.62
N LYS A 443 2.84 -31.51 -17.91
CA LYS A 443 4.24 -31.61 -17.53
C LYS A 443 5.05 -32.09 -18.72
N LEU A 444 6.13 -31.38 -19.03
CA LEU A 444 7.16 -31.82 -19.96
C LEU A 444 8.14 -32.73 -19.21
N THR A 445 8.24 -34.01 -19.60
CA THR A 445 8.98 -35.05 -18.88
C THR A 445 10.12 -35.62 -19.72
N GLY A 446 11.28 -35.90 -19.13
CA GLY A 446 12.46 -36.34 -19.89
C GLY A 446 13.17 -35.18 -20.60
N ASP A 447 14.02 -35.52 -21.56
CA ASP A 447 14.84 -34.55 -22.29
C ASP A 447 14.10 -34.02 -23.52
N HIS A 448 13.94 -32.71 -23.57
CA HIS A 448 13.29 -32.02 -24.68
C HIS A 448 14.11 -30.80 -25.09
N ASP A 449 14.20 -30.57 -26.40
CA ASP A 449 14.58 -29.26 -26.90
C ASP A 449 13.47 -28.23 -26.63
N TRP A 450 13.70 -26.96 -26.97
CA TRP A 450 12.74 -25.87 -26.78
C TRP A 450 11.35 -26.26 -27.28
N THR A 451 10.44 -26.42 -26.33
CA THR A 451 9.05 -26.81 -26.53
C THR A 451 8.17 -25.74 -25.91
N ARG A 452 7.23 -25.20 -26.69
CA ARG A 452 6.31 -24.18 -26.19
C ARG A 452 5.22 -24.84 -25.35
N LEU A 453 5.09 -24.41 -24.09
CA LEU A 453 3.99 -24.80 -23.20
C LEU A 453 3.04 -23.61 -23.07
N GLU A 454 1.74 -23.87 -23.07
CA GLU A 454 0.73 -22.84 -22.88
C GLU A 454 -0.52 -23.35 -22.18
N VAL A 455 -1.20 -22.46 -21.44
CA VAL A 455 -2.49 -22.72 -20.82
C VAL A 455 -3.38 -21.49 -20.94
N ASP A 456 -4.57 -21.70 -21.49
CA ASP A 456 -5.63 -20.70 -21.53
C ASP A 456 -6.49 -20.80 -20.26
N PHE A 457 -6.87 -19.67 -19.68
CA PHE A 457 -7.73 -19.64 -18.51
C PHE A 457 -8.54 -18.35 -18.41
N THR A 458 -9.56 -18.40 -17.56
CA THR A 458 -10.29 -17.21 -17.08
C THR A 458 -9.99 -17.09 -15.58
N PRO A 459 -9.57 -15.92 -15.07
CA PRO A 459 -9.35 -15.71 -13.64
C PRO A 459 -10.64 -15.98 -12.85
N SER A 460 -10.49 -16.35 -11.58
CA SER A 460 -11.63 -16.52 -10.67
C SER A 460 -12.41 -15.20 -10.54
N PRO A 461 -13.69 -15.25 -10.14
CA PRO A 461 -14.47 -14.05 -9.85
C PRO A 461 -13.75 -13.10 -8.88
N ASN A 462 -14.13 -11.81 -8.93
CA ASN A 462 -13.63 -10.74 -8.05
C ASN A 462 -12.19 -10.26 -8.32
N ASP A 463 -11.69 -10.54 -9.52
CA ASP A 463 -10.44 -9.98 -10.05
C ASP A 463 -9.19 -10.25 -9.19
N PRO A 464 -8.74 -11.52 -9.11
CA PRO A 464 -7.62 -11.92 -8.28
C PRO A 464 -6.29 -11.35 -8.76
N PHE A 465 -5.29 -11.41 -7.88
CA PHE A 465 -3.90 -11.37 -8.33
C PHE A 465 -3.53 -12.72 -8.97
N LEU A 466 -2.68 -12.66 -10.00
CA LEU A 466 -2.17 -13.83 -10.70
C LEU A 466 -0.74 -14.11 -10.25
N LEU A 467 -0.56 -15.20 -9.51
CA LEU A 467 0.75 -15.69 -9.10
C LEU A 467 1.29 -16.66 -10.15
N ILE A 468 2.17 -16.16 -11.01
CA ILE A 468 2.81 -16.94 -12.07
C ILE A 468 3.97 -17.76 -11.48
N LYS A 469 4.06 -19.03 -11.86
CA LYS A 469 5.05 -19.99 -11.38
C LYS A 469 5.68 -20.76 -12.53
N LEU A 470 7.01 -20.79 -12.54
CA LEU A 470 7.83 -21.73 -13.29
C LEU A 470 8.12 -22.90 -12.36
N CYS A 471 7.76 -24.12 -12.75
CA CYS A 471 7.79 -25.27 -11.86
C CYS A 471 8.65 -26.40 -12.44
N VAL A 472 9.47 -27.00 -11.58
CA VAL A 472 10.25 -28.21 -11.88
C VAL A 472 10.10 -29.21 -10.74
N GLU A 473 9.73 -30.44 -11.06
CA GLU A 473 9.70 -31.58 -10.16
C GLU A 473 10.66 -32.66 -10.65
N GLY A 474 11.30 -33.39 -9.74
CA GLY A 474 12.24 -34.48 -10.08
C GLY A 474 13.71 -34.05 -10.00
N THR A 475 14.59 -34.81 -10.64
CA THR A 475 16.01 -34.46 -10.85
C THR A 475 16.18 -33.75 -12.20
N GLY A 476 17.35 -33.17 -12.49
CA GLY A 476 17.60 -32.49 -13.77
C GLY A 476 17.36 -30.98 -13.74
N THR A 477 17.35 -30.36 -14.92
CA THR A 477 17.19 -28.91 -15.09
C THR A 477 16.18 -28.60 -16.18
N ALA A 478 15.36 -27.57 -15.96
CA ALA A 478 14.57 -26.93 -17.00
C ALA A 478 14.96 -25.47 -17.17
N TRP A 479 15.00 -24.99 -18.40
CA TRP A 479 15.17 -23.59 -18.76
C TRP A 479 13.85 -23.05 -19.30
N PHE A 480 13.47 -21.87 -18.84
CA PHE A 480 12.25 -21.18 -19.23
C PHE A 480 12.62 -19.84 -19.86
N ASP A 481 12.02 -19.55 -21.01
CA ASP A 481 12.31 -18.35 -21.78
C ASP A 481 11.06 -17.84 -22.52
N ASP A 482 11.09 -16.58 -22.97
CA ASP A 482 10.01 -15.89 -23.68
C ASP A 482 8.64 -16.05 -22.98
N LEU A 483 8.63 -15.83 -21.66
CA LEU A 483 7.43 -15.97 -20.84
C LEU A 483 6.44 -14.85 -21.14
N GLU A 484 5.19 -15.18 -21.40
CA GLU A 484 4.13 -14.20 -21.67
C GLU A 484 2.84 -14.53 -20.91
N LEU A 485 2.18 -13.48 -20.42
CA LEU A 485 0.80 -13.52 -19.98
C LEU A 485 0.03 -12.48 -20.79
N VAL A 486 -0.82 -12.95 -21.72
CA VAL A 486 -1.53 -12.09 -22.67
C VAL A 486 -3.04 -12.25 -22.54
N GLU A 487 -3.79 -11.17 -22.66
CA GLU A 487 -5.24 -11.23 -22.91
C GLU A 487 -5.50 -11.89 -24.27
N VAL A 488 -6.46 -12.81 -24.34
CA VAL A 488 -6.90 -13.46 -25.58
C VAL A 488 -8.39 -13.22 -25.81
N ALA A 489 -8.79 -13.23 -27.09
CA ALA A 489 -10.19 -13.15 -27.46
C ALA A 489 -10.98 -14.31 -26.83
N ARG A 490 -12.22 -14.02 -26.42
CA ARG A 490 -13.11 -15.02 -25.81
C ARG A 490 -13.59 -16.05 -26.82
#